data_AF-A0A1B2HUA1-F1
#
_entry.id   AF-A0A1B2HUA1-F1
#
_cell.length_a   1.000
_cell.length_b   1.000
_cell.length_c   1.000
_cell.angle_alpha   90.00
_cell.angle_beta   90.00
_cell.angle_gamma   90.00
#
_symmetry.space_group_name_H-M   'P 1'
#
loop_
_entity.id
_entity.type
_entity.pdbx_description
1 polymer ?
#
loop_
_entity_poly.entity_id
_entity_poly.type
_entity_poly.pdbx_seq_one_letter_code
_entity_poly.pdbx_strand_id
1 'polypeptide(L)'
;MAALDPKAYEEAVVKPLKRRSAGALPDDLVSRYAVDLSMSDADVVRRLAEIRSTWNKGALAQNKPTSVKSVYKAFLRADEALQREHGAALGRIDWWRQHAASRKGSRTAQIDELAQTLRTGFGDLGLVSKGQLKALLDAEFASLAPDEVAQALAAATVSEVDPIGLPQSSGLPDVQYRELERGLLDADLSSVPELVHGPLKSFTVLRDFTSDPPARGGLTATAVAAAVDRENRRSGNQAARQALNILSTAARNQVDLRELALFHLLEDVRSHHRNGVPTVALLKRLTAKGLARDDARQAVFSVLNESARAPVTGLAAVKALLEEGRLVAAQQMLGTITGSEDATAARALVDQQVAQTRKNRTDALAALRRGDEDEARHQLRQAVALASDDAELAAELGRIPLRRRCS
;
A
#
# COMPACT_ATOMS: atom_id res chain seq x y z
N MET A 1 17.16 46.97 -16.73
CA MET A 1 16.35 46.08 -15.87
C MET A 1 14.96 45.97 -16.49
N ALA A 2 14.45 44.75 -16.68
CA ALA A 2 13.08 44.56 -17.19
C ALA A 2 12.06 44.94 -16.10
N ALA A 3 10.98 45.61 -16.49
CA ALA A 3 9.84 45.87 -15.60
C ALA A 3 9.20 44.56 -15.14
N LEU A 4 8.64 44.53 -13.93
CA LEU A 4 7.87 43.37 -13.46
C LEU A 4 6.68 43.12 -14.39
N ASP A 5 6.55 41.91 -14.93
CA ASP A 5 5.31 41.45 -15.59
C ASP A 5 4.34 40.90 -14.53
N PRO A 6 3.22 41.62 -14.24
CA PRO A 6 2.30 41.19 -13.19
C PRO A 6 1.57 39.88 -13.51
N LYS A 7 1.37 39.55 -14.80
CA LYS A 7 0.72 38.31 -15.20
C LYS A 7 1.64 37.12 -14.99
N ALA A 8 2.87 37.20 -15.50
CA ALA A 8 3.87 36.14 -15.31
C ALA A 8 4.16 35.90 -13.82
N TYR A 9 4.27 36.98 -13.04
CA TYR A 9 4.44 36.89 -11.58
C TYR A 9 3.27 36.19 -10.88
N GLU A 10 2.02 36.53 -11.25
CA GLU A 10 0.85 35.89 -10.65
C GLU A 10 0.81 34.38 -10.94
N GLU A 11 1.09 33.97 -12.19
CA GLU A 11 1.13 32.54 -12.57
C GLU A 11 2.22 31.79 -11.79
N ALA A 12 3.42 32.36 -11.67
CA ALA A 12 4.56 31.67 -11.09
C ALA A 12 4.56 31.65 -9.55
N VAL A 13 4.10 32.72 -8.91
CA VAL A 13 4.29 32.92 -7.45
C VAL A 13 2.97 32.85 -6.68
N VAL A 14 1.90 33.43 -7.22
CA VAL A 14 0.63 33.58 -6.47
C VAL A 14 -0.27 32.37 -6.67
N LYS A 15 -0.43 31.91 -7.92
CA LYS A 15 -1.35 30.81 -8.21
C LYS A 15 -1.00 29.48 -7.54
N PRO A 16 0.27 29.07 -7.39
CA PRO A 16 0.62 27.83 -6.70
C PRO A 16 0.19 27.81 -5.23
N LEU A 17 0.03 28.99 -4.61
CA LEU A 17 -0.31 29.12 -3.19
C LEU A 17 -1.81 29.09 -2.89
N LYS A 18 -2.68 29.07 -3.92
CA LYS A 18 -4.15 29.10 -3.75
C LYS A 18 -4.73 27.94 -2.94
N ARG A 19 -4.00 26.82 -2.84
CA ARG A 19 -4.44 25.58 -2.18
C ARG A 19 -3.88 25.41 -0.77
N ARG A 20 -3.02 26.32 -0.29
CA ARG A 20 -2.47 26.28 1.07
C ARG A 20 -3.38 27.02 2.04
N SER A 21 -3.46 26.53 3.27
CA SER A 21 -4.13 27.21 4.39
C SER A 21 -3.58 28.64 4.50
N ALA A 22 -4.46 29.63 4.68
CA ALA A 22 -4.17 31.07 4.56
C ALA A 22 -3.14 31.66 5.57
N GLY A 23 -2.41 30.83 6.31
CA GLY A 23 -1.42 31.22 7.31
C GLY A 23 0.03 30.85 7.00
N ALA A 24 0.31 29.90 6.10
CA ALA A 24 1.67 29.41 5.85
C ALA A 24 2.17 29.84 4.46
N LEU A 25 2.73 31.05 4.38
CA LEU A 25 3.43 31.49 3.18
C LEU A 25 4.84 30.90 3.15
N PRO A 26 5.33 30.37 2.02
CA PRO A 26 6.71 29.91 1.93
C PRO A 26 7.66 31.05 2.24
N ASP A 27 8.68 30.82 3.05
CA ASP A 27 9.71 31.81 3.42
C ASP A 27 10.64 32.20 2.24
N ASP A 28 10.15 32.07 1.01
CA ASP A 28 10.86 32.49 -0.19
C ASP A 28 10.71 33.98 -0.46
N LEU A 29 11.44 34.81 0.29
CA LEU A 29 11.37 36.24 0.10
C LEU A 29 11.93 36.67 -1.27
N VAL A 30 12.99 36.03 -1.79
CA VAL A 30 13.61 36.41 -3.07
C VAL A 30 12.61 36.23 -4.22
N SER A 31 11.97 35.06 -4.32
CA SER A 31 10.94 34.81 -5.34
C SER A 31 9.67 35.60 -5.08
N ARG A 32 9.25 35.73 -3.82
CA ARG A 32 8.05 36.50 -3.45
C ARG A 32 8.18 37.97 -3.86
N TYR A 33 9.32 38.60 -3.61
CA TYR A 33 9.56 40.00 -3.99
C TYR A 33 10.15 40.14 -5.41
N ALA A 34 10.28 39.03 -6.15
CA ALA A 34 10.91 39.00 -7.47
C ALA A 34 12.24 39.77 -7.50
N VAL A 35 13.06 39.63 -6.46
CA VAL A 35 14.38 40.24 -6.35
C VAL A 35 15.38 39.33 -7.08
N ASP A 36 16.23 39.92 -7.90
CA ASP A 36 17.39 39.23 -8.47
C ASP A 36 18.62 39.61 -7.63
N LEU A 37 19.42 38.61 -7.20
CA LEU A 37 20.59 38.83 -6.33
C LEU A 37 21.72 39.63 -7.00
N SER A 38 21.62 39.87 -8.32
CA SER A 38 22.49 40.76 -9.09
C SER A 38 22.04 42.23 -9.11
N MET A 39 20.86 42.56 -8.55
CA MET A 39 20.33 43.93 -8.51
C MET A 39 21.23 44.88 -7.69
N SER A 40 21.18 46.17 -8.04
CA SER A 40 21.69 47.24 -7.17
C SER A 40 20.67 47.58 -6.08
N ASP A 41 21.10 48.27 -5.01
CA ASP A 41 20.19 48.74 -3.96
C ASP A 41 19.04 49.61 -4.51
N ALA A 42 19.34 50.48 -5.48
CA ALA A 42 18.33 51.32 -6.14
C ALA A 42 17.29 50.47 -6.91
N ASP A 43 17.74 49.39 -7.55
CA ASP A 43 16.87 48.46 -8.26
C ASP A 43 15.98 47.67 -7.29
N VAL A 44 16.52 47.24 -6.15
CA VAL A 44 15.77 46.56 -5.09
C VAL A 44 14.64 47.47 -4.59
N VAL A 45 14.96 48.71 -4.21
CA VAL A 45 13.94 49.67 -3.72
C VAL A 45 12.81 49.86 -4.73
N ARG A 46 13.16 50.03 -6.01
CA ARG A 46 12.17 50.14 -7.10
C ARG A 46 11.33 48.85 -7.23
N ARG A 47 11.96 47.68 -7.24
CA ARG A 47 11.28 46.39 -7.35
C ARG A 47 10.31 46.14 -6.19
N LEU A 48 10.70 46.49 -4.96
CA LEU A 48 9.82 46.39 -3.79
C LEU A 48 8.58 47.28 -3.93
N ALA A 49 8.73 48.50 -4.45
CA ALA A 49 7.60 49.39 -4.71
C ALA A 49 6.65 48.82 -5.77
N GLU A 50 7.18 48.28 -6.87
CA GLU A 50 6.41 47.64 -7.95
C GLU A 50 5.60 46.44 -7.44
N ILE A 51 6.23 45.57 -6.65
CA ILE A 51 5.62 44.37 -6.07
C ILE A 51 4.52 44.74 -5.06
N ARG A 52 4.80 45.67 -4.14
CA ARG A 52 3.80 46.14 -3.16
C ARG A 52 2.59 46.78 -3.84
N SER A 53 2.82 47.54 -4.92
CA SER A 53 1.73 48.07 -5.74
C SER A 53 0.91 46.94 -6.39
N THR A 54 1.59 45.92 -6.91
CA THR A 54 0.95 44.74 -7.52
C THR A 54 0.10 43.98 -6.51
N TRP A 55 0.59 43.75 -5.29
CA TRP A 55 -0.16 43.08 -4.23
C TRP A 55 -1.38 43.87 -3.79
N ASN A 56 -1.25 45.18 -3.59
CA ASN A 56 -2.38 46.04 -3.24
C ASN A 56 -3.47 46.02 -4.32
N LYS A 57 -3.08 46.17 -5.60
CA LYS A 57 -4.02 46.07 -6.73
C LYS A 57 -4.67 44.68 -6.81
N GLY A 58 -3.89 43.62 -6.58
CA GLY A 58 -4.37 42.24 -6.59
C GLY A 58 -5.35 41.93 -5.45
N ALA A 59 -5.13 42.46 -4.26
CA ALA A 59 -6.00 42.29 -3.09
C ALA A 59 -7.35 43.00 -3.25
N LEU A 60 -7.37 44.16 -3.94
CA LEU A 60 -8.56 45.00 -4.16
C LEU A 60 -9.29 44.72 -5.48
N ALA A 61 -8.67 43.99 -6.41
CA ALA A 61 -9.25 43.71 -7.73
C ALA A 61 -10.61 42.98 -7.62
N GLN A 62 -11.65 43.49 -8.29
CA GLN A 62 -12.99 42.90 -8.24
C GLN A 62 -13.06 41.57 -9.02
N ASN A 63 -12.36 41.48 -10.15
CA ASN A 63 -12.38 40.37 -11.10
C ASN A 63 -11.50 39.15 -10.74
N LYS A 64 -10.82 39.14 -9.59
CA LYS A 64 -9.98 38.01 -9.16
C LYS A 64 -10.76 36.99 -8.31
N PRO A 65 -10.43 35.69 -8.36
CA PRO A 65 -11.04 34.71 -7.44
C PRO A 65 -10.66 34.98 -5.98
N THR A 66 -11.55 34.67 -5.04
CA THR A 66 -11.35 34.92 -3.59
C THR A 66 -10.08 34.27 -3.05
N SER A 67 -9.73 33.07 -3.51
CA SER A 67 -8.50 32.35 -3.13
C SER A 67 -7.22 33.04 -3.60
N VAL A 68 -7.28 33.87 -4.64
CA VAL A 68 -6.12 34.66 -5.10
C VAL A 68 -6.00 35.93 -4.27
N LYS A 69 -7.13 36.58 -3.97
CA LYS A 69 -7.17 37.78 -3.11
C LYS A 69 -6.67 37.47 -1.71
N SER A 70 -6.98 36.29 -1.15
CA SER A 70 -6.49 35.88 0.16
C SER A 70 -4.96 35.76 0.19
N VAL A 71 -4.34 35.22 -0.86
CA VAL A 71 -2.87 35.15 -0.98
C VAL A 71 -2.25 36.55 -1.02
N TYR A 72 -2.79 37.47 -1.83
CA TYR A 72 -2.31 38.86 -1.87
C TYR A 72 -2.45 39.57 -0.50
N LYS A 73 -3.57 39.36 0.21
CA LYS A 73 -3.75 39.90 1.57
C LYS A 73 -2.75 39.30 2.56
N ALA A 74 -2.45 38.01 2.43
CA ALA A 74 -1.43 37.35 3.26
C ALA A 74 -0.03 37.92 2.96
N PHE A 75 0.31 38.18 1.69
CA PHE A 75 1.57 38.84 1.32
C PHE A 75 1.71 40.23 1.93
N LEU A 76 0.65 41.05 1.88
CA LEU A 76 0.67 42.39 2.49
C LEU A 76 0.89 42.32 4.01
N ARG A 77 0.18 41.43 4.73
CA ARG A 77 0.39 41.24 6.17
C ARG A 77 1.81 40.78 6.51
N ALA A 78 2.37 39.89 5.70
CA ALA A 78 3.74 39.42 5.88
C ALA A 78 4.78 40.50 5.58
N ASP A 79 4.55 41.35 4.57
CA ASP A 79 5.41 42.52 4.27
C ASP A 79 5.36 43.55 5.40
N GLU A 80 4.19 43.84 5.97
CA GLU A 80 4.07 44.72 7.15
C GLU A 80 4.85 44.19 8.36
N ALA A 81 4.84 42.87 8.58
CA ALA A 81 5.65 42.25 9.63
C ALA A 81 7.15 42.36 9.34
N LEU A 82 7.56 42.03 8.11
CA LEU A 82 8.95 42.08 7.67
C LEU A 82 9.52 43.52 7.70
N GLN A 83 8.72 44.51 7.34
CA GLN A 83 9.08 45.93 7.43
C GLN A 83 9.25 46.39 8.88
N ARG A 84 8.39 45.92 9.80
CA ARG A 84 8.53 46.23 11.23
C ARG A 84 9.83 45.66 11.81
N GLU A 85 10.24 44.48 11.35
CA GLU A 85 11.41 43.78 11.87
C GLU A 85 12.73 44.29 11.28
N HIS A 86 12.78 44.53 9.95
CA HIS A 86 14.04 44.83 9.25
C HIS A 86 14.09 46.23 8.62
N GLY A 87 12.96 46.92 8.51
CA GLY A 87 12.87 48.32 8.07
C GLY A 87 13.65 48.62 6.78
N ALA A 88 14.53 49.61 6.85
CA ALA A 88 15.34 50.06 5.71
C ALA A 88 16.35 49.03 5.20
N ALA A 89 16.68 47.99 5.99
CA ALA A 89 17.61 46.95 5.56
C ALA A 89 17.07 46.17 4.34
N LEU A 90 15.75 46.09 4.18
CA LEU A 90 15.10 45.48 3.01
C LEU A 90 15.45 46.20 1.69
N GLY A 91 15.88 47.46 1.73
CA GLY A 91 16.33 48.19 0.55
C GLY A 91 17.73 47.83 0.07
N ARG A 92 18.50 47.02 0.83
CA ARG A 92 19.90 46.70 0.54
C ARG A 92 20.04 45.30 -0.02
N ILE A 93 20.70 45.14 -1.17
CA ILE A 93 20.91 43.85 -1.82
C ILE A 93 21.68 42.87 -0.93
N ASP A 94 22.60 43.37 -0.11
CA ASP A 94 23.38 42.51 0.78
C ASP A 94 22.53 41.82 1.84
N TRP A 95 21.44 42.45 2.30
CA TRP A 95 20.48 41.79 3.19
C TRP A 95 19.80 40.61 2.47
N TRP A 96 19.38 40.80 1.21
CA TRP A 96 18.78 39.74 0.40
C TRP A 96 19.76 38.60 0.12
N ARG A 97 21.04 38.91 -0.15
CA ARG A 97 22.09 37.90 -0.34
C ARG A 97 22.35 37.11 0.93
N GLN A 98 22.48 37.78 2.08
CA GLN A 98 22.67 37.14 3.37
C GLN A 98 21.47 36.28 3.76
N HIS A 99 20.25 36.79 3.56
CA HIS A 99 19.01 36.05 3.78
C HIS A 99 18.93 34.83 2.87
N ALA A 100 19.21 34.98 1.57
CA ALA A 100 19.22 33.86 0.62
C ALA A 100 20.29 32.81 0.96
N ALA A 101 21.49 33.22 1.39
CA ALA A 101 22.56 32.32 1.79
C ALA A 101 22.25 31.55 3.08
N SER A 102 21.78 32.24 4.12
CA SER A 102 21.32 31.65 5.38
C SER A 102 20.21 30.62 5.14
N ARG A 103 19.25 31.00 4.29
CA ARG A 103 18.15 30.12 3.92
C ARG A 103 18.59 28.91 3.11
N LYS A 104 19.53 29.04 2.17
CA LYS A 104 20.01 27.91 1.36
C LYS A 104 20.56 26.78 2.25
N GLY A 105 21.34 27.12 3.29
CA GLY A 105 21.85 26.14 4.26
C GLY A 105 20.75 25.47 5.08
N SER A 106 19.83 26.26 5.66
CA SER A 106 18.72 25.72 6.46
C SER A 106 17.72 24.89 5.64
N ARG A 107 17.52 25.20 4.36
CA ARG A 107 16.59 24.47 3.49
C ARG A 107 17.16 23.18 2.94
N THR A 108 18.45 23.13 2.62
CA THR A 108 19.08 21.85 2.30
C THR A 108 18.92 20.86 3.47
N ALA A 109 19.09 21.32 4.72
CA ALA A 109 18.83 20.48 5.89
C ALA A 109 17.38 19.99 5.97
N GLN A 110 16.38 20.84 5.72
CA GLN A 110 14.96 20.43 5.70
C GLN A 110 14.62 19.45 4.56
N ILE A 111 15.24 19.63 3.39
CA ILE A 111 15.08 18.72 2.25
C ILE A 111 15.70 17.36 2.58
N ASP A 112 16.90 17.36 3.17
CA ASP A 112 17.59 16.14 3.58
C ASP A 112 16.85 15.40 4.70
N GLU A 113 16.28 16.15 5.64
CA GLU A 113 15.43 15.64 6.71
C GLU A 113 14.15 15.01 6.15
N LEU A 114 13.43 15.70 5.26
CA LEU A 114 12.27 15.13 4.57
C LEU A 114 12.66 13.87 3.79
N ALA A 115 13.78 13.89 3.07
CA ALA A 115 14.27 12.73 2.33
C ALA A 115 14.57 11.54 3.26
N GLN A 116 15.15 11.80 4.45
CA GLN A 116 15.42 10.77 5.44
C GLN A 116 14.13 10.22 6.05
N THR A 117 13.16 11.07 6.37
CA THR A 117 11.83 10.65 6.86
C THR A 117 11.11 9.80 5.81
N LEU A 118 11.17 10.20 4.54
CA LEU A 118 10.60 9.43 3.43
C LEU A 118 11.28 8.07 3.25
N ARG A 119 12.62 7.99 3.33
CA ARG A 119 13.35 6.71 3.28
C ARG A 119 12.96 5.80 4.45
N THR A 120 12.84 6.36 5.64
CA THR A 120 12.55 5.58 6.85
C THR A 120 11.11 5.04 6.84
N GLY A 121 10.14 5.87 6.45
CA GLY A 121 8.73 5.49 6.45
C GLY A 121 8.27 4.73 5.20
N PHE A 122 8.82 5.03 4.03
CA PHE A 122 8.33 4.54 2.73
C PHE A 122 9.39 3.84 1.89
N GLY A 123 10.65 3.76 2.35
CA GLY A 123 11.78 3.21 1.58
C GLY A 123 11.62 1.74 1.19
N ASP A 124 10.93 0.94 2.00
CA ASP A 124 10.69 -0.49 1.74
C ASP A 124 9.96 -0.73 0.40
N LEU A 125 8.97 0.12 0.10
CA LEU A 125 8.23 0.07 -1.16
C LEU A 125 8.71 1.13 -2.14
N GLY A 126 9.36 2.20 -1.70
CA GLY A 126 9.67 3.36 -2.51
C GLY A 126 8.41 4.06 -3.04
N LEU A 127 7.27 3.96 -2.35
CA LEU A 127 5.98 4.48 -2.77
C LEU A 127 5.30 5.23 -1.63
N VAL A 128 4.69 6.37 -1.94
CA VAL A 128 3.89 7.18 -0.99
C VAL A 128 2.61 7.66 -1.66
N SER A 129 1.49 7.67 -0.93
CA SER A 129 0.24 8.22 -1.47
C SER A 129 0.20 9.74 -1.35
N LYS A 130 -0.58 10.40 -2.20
CA LYS A 130 -0.78 11.86 -2.13
C LYS A 130 -1.29 12.31 -0.76
N GLY A 131 -2.17 11.52 -0.15
CA GLY A 131 -2.73 11.79 1.16
C GLY A 131 -1.68 11.69 2.27
N GLN A 132 -0.86 10.64 2.24
CA GLN A 132 0.23 10.44 3.21
C GLN A 132 1.31 11.52 3.08
N LEU A 133 1.73 11.82 1.85
CA LEU A 133 2.71 12.87 1.58
C LEU A 133 2.17 14.22 2.06
N LYS A 134 0.93 14.56 1.72
CA LYS A 134 0.31 15.80 2.18
C LYS A 134 0.24 15.88 3.71
N ALA A 135 -0.18 14.81 4.39
CA ALA A 135 -0.26 14.79 5.85
C ALA A 135 1.12 15.00 6.50
N LEU A 136 2.16 14.37 5.96
CA LEU A 136 3.55 14.56 6.41
C LEU A 136 4.01 16.01 6.21
N LEU A 137 3.76 16.57 5.02
CA LEU A 137 4.12 17.95 4.71
C LEU A 137 3.37 18.95 5.60
N ASP A 138 2.07 18.77 5.81
CA ASP A 138 1.26 19.66 6.64
C ASP A 138 1.67 19.60 8.12
N ALA A 139 2.19 18.45 8.60
CA ALA A 139 2.61 18.25 9.99
C ALA A 139 4.00 18.83 10.30
N GLU A 140 5.00 18.56 9.46
CA GLU A 140 6.42 18.82 9.80
C GLU A 140 7.15 19.69 8.78
N PHE A 141 6.67 19.78 7.53
CA PHE A 141 7.42 20.38 6.41
C PHE A 141 6.60 21.42 5.61
N ALA A 142 5.67 22.11 6.26
CA ALA A 142 4.70 23.00 5.60
C ALA A 142 5.35 24.19 4.87
N SER A 143 6.59 24.52 5.23
CA SER A 143 7.41 25.57 4.65
C SER A 143 8.05 25.20 3.30
N LEU A 144 8.18 23.90 2.97
CA LEU A 144 8.84 23.45 1.74
C LEU A 144 8.01 23.77 0.51
N ALA A 145 8.69 24.15 -0.57
CA ALA A 145 8.11 24.40 -1.89
C ALA A 145 7.98 23.09 -2.70
N PRO A 146 7.10 23.04 -3.73
CA PRO A 146 6.86 21.80 -4.48
C PRO A 146 8.10 21.20 -5.16
N ASP A 147 9.01 22.04 -5.63
CA ASP A 147 10.29 21.64 -6.22
C ASP A 147 11.25 21.04 -5.18
N GLU A 148 11.25 21.59 -3.96
CA GLU A 148 12.04 21.08 -2.83
C GLU A 148 11.49 19.71 -2.36
N VAL A 149 10.17 19.54 -2.35
CA VAL A 149 9.54 18.24 -2.08
C VAL A 149 9.89 17.22 -3.17
N ALA A 150 9.88 17.63 -4.44
CA ALA A 150 10.29 16.76 -5.55
C ALA A 150 11.76 16.34 -5.45
N GLN A 151 12.64 17.25 -5.00
CA GLN A 151 14.05 16.93 -4.71
C GLN A 151 14.17 15.91 -3.58
N ALA A 152 13.41 16.08 -2.49
CA ALA A 152 13.42 15.14 -1.37
C ALA A 152 12.91 13.74 -1.77
N LEU A 153 11.83 13.67 -2.56
CA LEU A 153 11.30 12.41 -3.11
C LEU A 153 12.34 11.68 -3.97
N ALA A 154 13.00 12.42 -4.87
CA ALA A 154 14.06 11.86 -5.71
C ALA A 154 15.26 11.38 -4.86
N ALA A 155 15.70 12.17 -3.88
CA ALA A 155 16.78 11.79 -2.96
C ALA A 155 16.42 10.63 -2.00
N ALA A 156 15.13 10.39 -1.79
CA ALA A 156 14.62 9.25 -1.04
C ALA A 156 14.39 8.01 -1.93
N THR A 157 14.45 8.13 -3.25
CA THR A 157 14.03 7.08 -4.20
C THR A 157 12.56 6.67 -4.01
N VAL A 158 11.72 7.62 -3.58
CA VAL A 158 10.29 7.42 -3.31
C VAL A 158 9.47 8.10 -4.40
N SER A 159 8.48 7.40 -4.94
CA SER A 159 7.56 7.92 -5.94
C SER A 159 6.17 8.15 -5.36
N GLU A 160 5.55 9.26 -5.73
CA GLU A 160 4.15 9.55 -5.42
C GLU A 160 3.24 8.75 -6.35
N VAL A 161 2.41 7.85 -5.80
CA VAL A 161 1.50 6.99 -6.56
C VAL A 161 0.14 6.88 -5.86
N ASP A 162 -0.94 6.84 -6.64
CA ASP A 162 -2.28 6.58 -6.12
C ASP A 162 -2.49 5.06 -5.89
N PRO A 163 -3.04 4.65 -4.74
CA PRO A 163 -3.46 3.27 -4.53
C PRO A 163 -4.44 2.82 -5.62
N ILE A 164 -4.32 1.58 -6.08
CA ILE A 164 -5.27 1.02 -7.05
C ILE A 164 -6.38 0.26 -6.33
N GLY A 165 -7.56 0.22 -6.94
CA GLY A 165 -8.65 -0.64 -6.46
C GLY A 165 -8.27 -2.11 -6.59
N LEU A 166 -8.31 -2.84 -5.48
CA LEU A 166 -8.02 -4.27 -5.43
C LEU A 166 -9.29 -5.09 -5.21
N PRO A 167 -9.41 -6.29 -5.81
CA PRO A 167 -10.58 -7.15 -5.65
C PRO A 167 -10.75 -7.56 -4.19
N GLN A 168 -11.98 -7.40 -3.68
CA GLN A 168 -12.35 -7.71 -2.28
C GLN A 168 -13.06 -9.06 -2.14
N SER A 169 -13.38 -9.72 -3.25
CA SER A 169 -13.93 -11.07 -3.30
C SER A 169 -13.32 -11.83 -4.48
N SER A 170 -13.32 -13.16 -4.39
CA SER A 170 -12.85 -14.06 -5.45
C SER A 170 -13.84 -14.22 -6.60
N GLY A 171 -15.09 -13.75 -6.43
CA GLY A 171 -16.21 -14.05 -7.32
C GLY A 171 -16.73 -15.50 -7.21
N LEU A 172 -16.13 -16.33 -6.36
CA LEU A 172 -16.56 -17.70 -6.10
C LEU A 172 -17.30 -17.82 -4.76
N PRO A 173 -18.17 -18.82 -4.60
CA PRO A 173 -18.63 -19.25 -3.28
C PRO A 173 -17.43 -19.68 -2.40
N ASP A 174 -17.44 -19.31 -1.12
CA ASP A 174 -16.31 -19.54 -0.19
C ASP A 174 -15.83 -20.99 -0.16
N VAL A 175 -16.74 -21.96 -0.20
CA VAL A 175 -16.41 -23.38 -0.23
C VAL A 175 -15.59 -23.75 -1.47
N GLN A 176 -16.01 -23.28 -2.65
CA GLN A 176 -15.30 -23.56 -3.90
C GLN A 176 -13.95 -22.85 -3.94
N TYR A 177 -13.88 -21.65 -3.38
CA TYR A 177 -12.62 -20.92 -3.27
C TYR A 177 -11.62 -21.65 -2.37
N ARG A 178 -12.04 -22.11 -1.17
CA ARG A 178 -11.17 -22.91 -0.29
C ARG A 178 -10.74 -24.24 -0.92
N GLU A 179 -11.61 -24.86 -1.71
CA GLU A 179 -11.25 -26.06 -2.48
C GLU A 179 -10.22 -25.75 -3.58
N LEU A 180 -10.30 -24.59 -4.22
CA LEU A 180 -9.30 -24.13 -5.18
C LEU A 180 -7.94 -23.93 -4.50
N GLU A 181 -7.90 -23.24 -3.35
CA GLU A 181 -6.66 -23.03 -2.60
C GLU A 181 -6.03 -24.34 -2.15
N ARG A 182 -6.83 -25.26 -1.63
CA ARG A 182 -6.37 -26.60 -1.25
C ARG A 182 -5.82 -27.35 -2.46
N GLY A 183 -6.52 -27.29 -3.60
CA GLY A 183 -6.07 -27.94 -4.83
C GLY A 183 -4.74 -27.38 -5.37
N LEU A 184 -4.50 -26.07 -5.23
CA LEU A 184 -3.21 -25.46 -5.56
C LEU A 184 -2.10 -25.97 -4.65
N LEU A 185 -2.35 -26.00 -3.34
CA LEU A 185 -1.39 -26.46 -2.34
C LEU A 185 -1.05 -27.95 -2.50
N ASP A 186 -2.06 -28.80 -2.70
CA ASP A 186 -1.88 -30.25 -2.90
C ASP A 186 -1.19 -30.57 -4.24
N ALA A 187 -1.30 -29.68 -5.22
CA ALA A 187 -0.60 -29.77 -6.51
C ALA A 187 0.81 -29.15 -6.50
N ASP A 188 1.27 -28.60 -5.36
CA ASP A 188 2.54 -27.87 -5.21
C ASP A 188 2.66 -26.67 -6.18
N LEU A 189 1.56 -25.93 -6.37
CA LEU A 189 1.48 -24.76 -7.22
C LEU A 189 1.31 -23.48 -6.40
N SER A 190 2.03 -22.44 -6.78
CA SER A 190 2.10 -21.20 -6.00
C SER A 190 1.00 -20.19 -6.33
N SER A 191 0.35 -20.34 -7.49
CA SER A 191 -0.64 -19.36 -7.97
C SER A 191 -1.58 -19.89 -9.06
N VAL A 192 -2.71 -19.20 -9.25
CA VAL A 192 -3.66 -19.48 -10.35
C VAL A 192 -3.02 -19.34 -11.74
N PRO A 193 -2.22 -18.30 -12.06
CA PRO A 193 -1.50 -18.23 -13.32
C PRO A 193 -0.61 -19.44 -13.61
N GLU A 194 0.06 -19.97 -12.59
CA GLU A 194 0.90 -21.16 -12.71
C GLU A 194 0.06 -22.41 -13.00
N LEU A 195 -1.10 -22.56 -12.37
CA LEU A 195 -2.04 -23.65 -12.67
C LEU A 195 -2.53 -23.62 -14.12
N VAL A 196 -2.83 -22.44 -14.66
CA VAL A 196 -3.35 -22.29 -16.03
C VAL A 196 -2.24 -22.49 -17.06
N HIS A 197 -1.08 -21.87 -16.87
CA HIS A 197 -0.03 -21.81 -17.90
C HIS A 197 1.16 -22.75 -17.67
N GLY A 198 1.29 -23.36 -16.50
CA GLY A 198 2.48 -24.09 -16.07
C GLY A 198 3.52 -23.15 -15.44
N PRO A 199 4.77 -23.62 -15.25
CA PRO A 199 5.81 -22.85 -14.58
C PRO A 199 6.07 -21.50 -15.26
N LEU A 200 5.96 -20.41 -14.48
CA LEU A 200 6.24 -19.05 -14.92
C LEU A 200 7.42 -18.50 -14.10
N LYS A 201 8.31 -17.74 -14.76
CA LYS A 201 9.37 -16.98 -14.07
C LYS A 201 8.82 -15.72 -13.43
N SER A 202 7.96 -15.01 -14.15
CA SER A 202 7.28 -13.82 -13.65
C SER A 202 6.01 -13.53 -14.43
N PHE A 203 5.04 -12.85 -13.82
CA PHE A 203 3.85 -12.34 -14.48
C PHE A 203 3.37 -11.01 -13.90
N THR A 204 2.64 -10.24 -14.70
CA THR A 204 1.85 -9.07 -14.26
C THR A 204 0.38 -9.46 -14.23
N VAL A 205 -0.41 -8.84 -13.36
CA VAL A 205 -1.86 -9.13 -13.26
C VAL A 205 -2.70 -7.93 -12.80
N LEU A 206 -2.07 -6.87 -12.28
CA LEU A 206 -2.81 -5.73 -11.70
C LEU A 206 -3.71 -5.00 -12.71
N ARG A 207 -3.23 -4.84 -13.95
CA ARG A 207 -3.97 -4.20 -15.04
C ARG A 207 -4.25 -5.21 -16.14
N ASP A 208 -3.17 -5.75 -16.70
CA ASP A 208 -3.21 -6.74 -17.75
C ASP A 208 -2.36 -7.95 -17.36
N PHE A 209 -2.76 -9.12 -17.87
CA PHE A 209 -1.99 -10.33 -17.69
C PHE A 209 -0.91 -10.44 -18.77
N THR A 210 0.35 -10.42 -18.34
CA THR A 210 1.51 -10.75 -19.17
C THR A 210 2.45 -11.66 -18.39
N SER A 211 3.24 -12.48 -19.06
CA SER A 211 4.11 -13.44 -18.38
C SER A 211 5.41 -13.70 -19.12
N ASP A 212 6.40 -14.20 -18.39
CA ASP A 212 7.62 -14.83 -18.91
C ASP A 212 7.68 -16.27 -18.41
N PRO A 213 7.63 -17.30 -19.30
CA PRO A 213 7.48 -17.19 -20.75
C PRO A 213 6.11 -16.63 -21.19
N PRO A 214 5.99 -16.06 -22.41
CA PRO A 214 4.73 -15.45 -22.88
C PRO A 214 3.56 -16.44 -22.99
N ALA A 215 2.51 -16.21 -22.21
CA ALA A 215 1.27 -16.97 -22.25
C ALA A 215 0.19 -16.22 -23.07
N ARG A 216 0.15 -16.48 -24.38
CA ARG A 216 -0.72 -15.77 -25.35
C ARG A 216 -2.23 -15.88 -25.06
N GLY A 217 -2.66 -16.85 -24.25
CA GLY A 217 -4.07 -17.05 -23.91
C GLY A 217 -4.58 -16.17 -22.76
N GLY A 218 -3.69 -15.54 -21.99
CA GLY A 218 -4.05 -14.81 -20.78
C GLY A 218 -4.82 -15.63 -19.74
N LEU A 219 -5.40 -14.96 -18.76
CA LEU A 219 -6.33 -15.57 -17.79
C LEU A 219 -7.75 -15.59 -18.37
N THR A 220 -7.99 -16.47 -19.35
CA THR A 220 -9.27 -16.57 -20.07
C THR A 220 -9.88 -17.97 -19.98
N ALA A 221 -11.19 -18.07 -20.27
CA ALA A 221 -11.89 -19.36 -20.34
C ALA A 221 -11.22 -20.33 -21.33
N THR A 222 -10.75 -19.83 -22.47
CA THR A 222 -10.03 -20.61 -23.47
C THR A 222 -8.69 -21.14 -22.93
N ALA A 223 -7.95 -20.32 -22.19
CA ALA A 223 -6.71 -20.76 -21.56
C ALA A 223 -6.95 -21.83 -20.48
N VAL A 224 -8.01 -21.68 -19.70
CA VAL A 224 -8.42 -22.70 -18.71
C VAL A 224 -8.83 -24.01 -19.38
N ALA A 225 -9.60 -23.97 -20.47
CA ALA A 225 -9.97 -25.17 -21.23
C ALA A 225 -8.73 -25.89 -21.78
N ALA A 226 -7.77 -25.14 -22.35
CA ALA A 226 -6.50 -25.70 -22.80
C ALA A 226 -5.68 -26.31 -21.64
N ALA A 227 -5.75 -25.72 -20.45
CA ALA A 227 -5.10 -26.24 -19.25
C ALA A 227 -5.77 -27.54 -18.75
N VAL A 228 -7.10 -27.61 -18.75
CA VAL A 228 -7.87 -28.84 -18.45
C VAL A 228 -7.49 -29.96 -19.42
N ASP A 229 -7.48 -29.68 -20.72
CA ASP A 229 -7.10 -30.68 -21.74
C ASP A 229 -5.66 -31.17 -21.57
N ARG A 230 -4.73 -30.25 -21.28
CA ARG A 230 -3.34 -30.58 -20.99
C ARG A 230 -3.22 -31.49 -19.78
N GLU A 231 -3.94 -31.20 -18.70
CA GLU A 231 -3.85 -31.95 -17.45
C GLU A 231 -4.61 -33.29 -17.50
N ASN A 232 -5.67 -33.38 -18.29
CA ASN A 232 -6.36 -34.65 -18.56
C ASN A 232 -5.48 -35.65 -19.31
N ARG A 233 -4.55 -35.18 -20.15
CA ARG A 233 -3.57 -36.02 -20.85
C ARG A 233 -2.42 -36.50 -19.96
N ARG A 234 -2.18 -35.85 -18.81
CA ARG A 234 -1.13 -36.22 -17.86
C ARG A 234 -1.67 -37.17 -16.80
N SER A 235 -0.99 -38.28 -16.54
CA SER A 235 -1.35 -39.16 -15.41
C SER A 235 -0.84 -38.57 -14.09
N GLY A 236 -1.68 -38.57 -13.04
CA GLY A 236 -1.20 -38.49 -11.65
C GLY A 236 -1.37 -37.17 -10.87
N ASN A 237 -2.02 -36.13 -11.41
CA ASN A 237 -2.27 -34.88 -10.64
C ASN A 237 -3.78 -34.58 -10.47
N GLN A 238 -4.46 -35.35 -9.61
CA GLN A 238 -5.89 -35.17 -9.34
C GLN A 238 -6.21 -33.79 -8.72
N ALA A 239 -5.33 -33.28 -7.86
CA ALA A 239 -5.50 -31.97 -7.23
C ALA A 239 -5.52 -30.82 -8.27
N ALA A 240 -4.58 -30.81 -9.21
CA ALA A 240 -4.56 -29.81 -10.28
C ALA A 240 -5.81 -29.91 -11.18
N ARG A 241 -6.29 -31.13 -11.47
CA ARG A 241 -7.53 -31.31 -12.25
C ARG A 241 -8.76 -30.77 -11.51
N GLN A 242 -8.86 -31.01 -10.21
CA GLN A 242 -9.95 -30.48 -9.40
C GLN A 242 -9.93 -28.95 -9.37
N ALA A 243 -8.76 -28.35 -9.13
CA ALA A 243 -8.57 -26.90 -9.18
C ALA A 243 -8.94 -26.30 -10.56
N LEU A 244 -8.50 -26.93 -11.65
CA LEU A 244 -8.84 -26.53 -13.02
C LEU A 244 -10.34 -26.66 -13.33
N ASN A 245 -11.03 -27.66 -12.77
CA ASN A 245 -12.47 -27.80 -12.91
C ASN A 245 -13.23 -26.67 -12.19
N ILE A 246 -12.74 -26.23 -11.03
CA ILE A 246 -13.28 -25.06 -10.32
C ILE A 246 -13.11 -23.80 -11.19
N LEU A 247 -11.90 -23.56 -11.72
CA LEU A 247 -11.65 -22.43 -12.63
C LEU A 247 -12.49 -22.50 -13.92
N SER A 248 -12.67 -23.70 -14.48
CA SER A 248 -13.51 -23.88 -15.67
C SER A 248 -14.98 -23.57 -15.38
N THR A 249 -15.46 -23.91 -14.19
CA THR A 249 -16.83 -23.59 -13.75
C THR A 249 -16.96 -22.10 -13.49
N ALA A 250 -15.97 -21.48 -12.84
CA ALA A 250 -15.88 -20.03 -12.63
C ALA A 250 -15.97 -19.26 -13.96
N ALA A 251 -15.18 -19.69 -14.95
CA ALA A 251 -15.15 -19.08 -16.28
C ALA A 251 -16.49 -19.22 -17.02
N ARG A 252 -17.17 -20.37 -16.91
CA ARG A 252 -18.53 -20.55 -17.47
C ARG A 252 -19.56 -19.66 -16.79
N ASN A 253 -19.39 -19.41 -15.51
CA ASN A 253 -20.22 -18.50 -14.72
C ASN A 253 -19.79 -17.03 -14.86
N GLN A 254 -18.90 -16.71 -15.81
CA GLN A 254 -18.44 -15.35 -16.11
C GLN A 254 -17.71 -14.66 -14.95
N VAL A 255 -17.08 -15.42 -14.05
CA VAL A 255 -16.17 -14.86 -13.05
C VAL A 255 -14.91 -14.32 -13.74
N ASP A 256 -14.49 -13.10 -13.39
CA ASP A 256 -13.23 -12.54 -13.87
C ASP A 256 -12.05 -13.29 -13.26
N LEU A 257 -11.39 -14.12 -14.07
CA LEU A 257 -10.25 -14.94 -13.66
C LEU A 257 -9.01 -14.12 -13.27
N ARG A 258 -8.88 -12.89 -13.79
CA ARG A 258 -7.79 -11.97 -13.41
C ARG A 258 -8.04 -11.43 -12.01
N GLU A 259 -9.26 -11.01 -11.72
CA GLU A 259 -9.65 -10.57 -10.37
C GLU A 259 -9.56 -11.71 -9.35
N LEU A 260 -9.99 -12.92 -9.73
CA LEU A 260 -9.84 -14.11 -8.89
C LEU A 260 -8.36 -14.42 -8.60
N ALA A 261 -7.50 -14.43 -9.63
CA ALA A 261 -6.07 -14.66 -9.46
C ALA A 261 -5.43 -13.58 -8.58
N LEU A 262 -5.80 -12.32 -8.77
CA LEU A 262 -5.32 -11.22 -7.95
C LEU A 262 -5.83 -11.33 -6.51
N PHE A 263 -7.10 -11.66 -6.29
CA PHE A 263 -7.66 -11.90 -4.96
C PHE A 263 -6.87 -12.99 -4.21
N HIS A 264 -6.59 -14.12 -4.87
CA HIS A 264 -5.80 -15.21 -4.29
C HIS A 264 -4.38 -14.80 -3.86
N LEU A 265 -3.71 -13.95 -4.65
CA LEU A 265 -2.39 -13.43 -4.27
C LEU A 265 -2.48 -12.48 -3.07
N LEU A 266 -3.54 -11.68 -3.01
CA LEU A 266 -3.70 -10.62 -2.02
C LEU A 266 -4.26 -11.09 -0.67
N GLU A 267 -5.01 -12.18 -0.63
CA GLU A 267 -5.59 -12.69 0.62
C GLU A 267 -4.52 -13.01 1.66
N ASP A 268 -3.48 -13.73 1.24
CA ASP A 268 -2.29 -13.97 2.06
C ASP A 268 -1.67 -12.66 2.55
N VAL A 269 -1.51 -11.68 1.66
CA VAL A 269 -0.89 -10.39 1.98
C VAL A 269 -1.73 -9.62 2.99
N ARG A 270 -3.05 -9.56 2.81
CA ARG A 270 -3.99 -8.92 3.74
C ARG A 270 -3.97 -9.59 5.11
N SER A 271 -3.97 -10.93 5.15
CA SER A 271 -3.87 -11.68 6.39
C SER A 271 -2.56 -11.38 7.13
N HIS A 272 -1.43 -11.47 6.45
CA HIS A 272 -0.11 -11.23 7.05
C HIS A 272 0.09 -9.76 7.47
N HIS A 273 -0.41 -8.80 6.68
CA HIS A 273 -0.39 -7.39 7.05
C HIS A 273 -1.18 -7.13 8.34
N ARG A 274 -2.39 -7.71 8.47
CA ARG A 274 -3.19 -7.62 9.71
C ARG A 274 -2.47 -8.22 10.92
N ASN A 275 -1.58 -9.19 10.69
CA ASN A 275 -0.74 -9.81 11.72
C ASN A 275 0.60 -9.08 11.96
N GLY A 276 0.78 -7.87 11.40
CA GLY A 276 1.96 -7.03 11.65
C GLY A 276 3.23 -7.49 10.92
N VAL A 277 3.09 -8.31 9.88
CA VAL A 277 4.25 -8.77 9.10
C VAL A 277 4.91 -7.60 8.36
N PRO A 278 6.25 -7.45 8.41
CA PRO A 278 6.94 -6.34 7.76
C PRO A 278 6.70 -6.28 6.25
N THR A 279 6.62 -5.07 5.71
CA THR A 279 6.33 -4.80 4.29
C THR A 279 7.29 -5.50 3.32
N VAL A 280 8.59 -5.55 3.65
CA VAL A 280 9.59 -6.28 2.85
C VAL A 280 9.27 -7.78 2.74
N ALA A 281 8.74 -8.39 3.80
CA ALA A 281 8.39 -9.80 3.79
C ALA A 281 7.14 -10.07 2.93
N LEU A 282 6.17 -9.16 2.93
CA LEU A 282 5.01 -9.21 2.04
C LEU A 282 5.43 -9.15 0.56
N LEU A 283 6.34 -8.23 0.22
CA LEU A 283 6.89 -8.10 -1.13
C LEU A 283 7.63 -9.38 -1.58
N LYS A 284 8.46 -9.95 -0.70
CA LYS A 284 9.17 -11.21 -0.97
C LYS A 284 8.19 -12.36 -1.22
N ARG A 285 7.08 -12.41 -0.50
CA ARG A 285 6.07 -13.47 -0.67
C ARG A 285 5.36 -13.37 -2.03
N LEU A 286 4.92 -12.19 -2.43
CA LEU A 286 4.30 -12.00 -3.76
C LEU A 286 5.25 -12.31 -4.91
N THR A 287 6.51 -11.86 -4.79
CA THR A 287 7.54 -12.14 -5.81
C THR A 287 7.91 -13.63 -5.86
N ALA A 288 7.90 -14.34 -4.73
CA ALA A 288 8.08 -15.79 -4.70
C ALA A 288 6.92 -16.56 -5.37
N LYS A 289 5.71 -16.00 -5.39
CA LYS A 289 4.58 -16.53 -6.17
C LYS A 289 4.64 -16.15 -7.66
N GLY A 290 5.74 -15.55 -8.12
CA GLY A 290 5.96 -15.17 -9.52
C GLY A 290 5.39 -13.81 -9.93
N LEU A 291 4.82 -13.02 -9.00
CA LEU A 291 4.35 -11.67 -9.36
C LEU A 291 5.55 -10.75 -9.65
N ALA A 292 5.48 -10.02 -10.77
CA ALA A 292 6.51 -9.07 -11.16
C ALA A 292 6.77 -8.04 -10.05
N ARG A 293 8.03 -7.65 -9.84
CA ARG A 293 8.42 -6.84 -8.68
C ARG A 293 7.65 -5.52 -8.56
N ASP A 294 7.41 -4.83 -9.67
CA ASP A 294 6.67 -3.56 -9.64
C ASP A 294 5.17 -3.76 -9.37
N ASP A 295 4.55 -4.80 -9.94
CA ASP A 295 3.18 -5.20 -9.60
C ASP A 295 3.09 -5.59 -8.11
N ALA A 296 4.06 -6.34 -7.59
CA ALA A 296 4.09 -6.74 -6.20
C ALA A 296 4.23 -5.52 -5.25
N ARG A 297 5.09 -4.54 -5.61
CA ARG A 297 5.21 -3.28 -4.86
C ARG A 297 3.89 -2.51 -4.83
N GLN A 298 3.26 -2.32 -5.99
CA GLN A 298 1.99 -1.60 -6.10
C GLN A 298 0.84 -2.32 -5.40
N ALA A 299 0.80 -3.66 -5.46
CA ALA A 299 -0.18 -4.49 -4.79
C ALA A 299 -0.07 -4.36 -3.26
N VAL A 300 1.13 -4.54 -2.69
CA VAL A 300 1.36 -4.35 -1.25
C VAL A 300 1.02 -2.92 -0.85
N PHE A 301 1.52 -1.92 -1.57
CA PHE A 301 1.20 -0.52 -1.32
C PHE A 301 -0.31 -0.27 -1.28
N SER A 302 -1.06 -0.85 -2.21
CA SER A 302 -2.51 -0.68 -2.27
C SER A 302 -3.20 -1.40 -1.12
N VAL A 303 -2.77 -2.59 -0.70
CA VAL A 303 -3.26 -3.28 0.51
C VAL A 303 -3.02 -2.45 1.78
N LEU A 304 -1.83 -1.86 1.94
CA LEU A 304 -1.53 -1.02 3.11
C LEU A 304 -2.39 0.25 3.17
N ASN A 305 -2.90 0.69 2.02
CA ASN A 305 -3.78 1.84 1.88
C ASN A 305 -5.25 1.45 1.68
N GLU A 306 -5.62 0.17 1.81
CA GLU A 306 -7.02 -0.21 1.89
C GLU A 306 -7.57 0.41 3.18
N SER A 307 -8.57 1.29 3.06
CA SER A 307 -9.28 1.83 4.21
C SER A 307 -9.70 0.66 5.08
N ALA A 308 -9.10 0.55 6.28
CA ALA A 308 -9.39 -0.53 7.20
C ALA A 308 -10.91 -0.64 7.33
N ARG A 309 -11.47 -1.79 6.91
CA ARG A 309 -12.86 -2.09 7.23
C ARG A 309 -13.03 -1.89 8.74
N ALA A 310 -14.14 -1.28 9.14
CA ALA A 310 -14.49 -1.19 10.55
C ALA A 310 -14.28 -2.58 11.19
N PRO A 311 -13.67 -2.65 12.39
CA PRO A 311 -13.39 -3.92 13.03
C PRO A 311 -14.68 -4.73 13.09
N VAL A 312 -14.67 -5.90 12.47
CA VAL A 312 -15.79 -6.83 12.54
C VAL A 312 -15.88 -7.27 14.01
N THR A 313 -17.00 -6.99 14.69
CA THR A 313 -17.23 -7.35 16.10
C THR A 313 -18.23 -8.50 16.22
N GLY A 314 -18.27 -9.18 17.37
CA GLY A 314 -19.28 -10.19 17.68
C GLY A 314 -19.13 -11.50 16.89
N LEU A 315 -20.25 -12.13 16.53
CA LEU A 315 -20.29 -13.42 15.81
C LEU A 315 -19.50 -13.39 14.50
N ALA A 316 -19.56 -12.29 13.75
CA ALA A 316 -18.83 -12.15 12.49
C ALA A 316 -17.30 -12.11 12.70
N ALA A 317 -16.83 -11.60 13.84
CA ALA A 317 -15.42 -11.61 14.21
C ALA A 317 -14.93 -13.03 14.50
N VAL A 318 -15.73 -13.80 15.24
CA VAL A 318 -15.43 -15.21 15.53
C VAL A 318 -15.41 -16.04 14.27
N LYS A 319 -16.36 -15.83 13.34
CA LYS A 319 -16.34 -16.48 12.03
C LYS A 319 -15.04 -16.16 11.28
N ALA A 320 -14.69 -14.88 11.15
CA ALA A 320 -13.46 -14.48 10.47
C ALA A 320 -12.19 -15.11 11.10
N LEU A 321 -12.09 -15.14 12.43
CA LEU A 321 -10.96 -15.77 13.12
C LEU A 321 -10.87 -17.28 12.88
N LEU A 322 -12.01 -17.99 12.90
CA LEU A 322 -12.05 -19.41 12.58
C LEU A 322 -11.70 -19.71 11.12
N GLU A 323 -12.11 -18.83 10.20
CA GLU A 323 -11.78 -18.92 8.78
C GLU A 323 -10.29 -18.70 8.52
N GLU A 324 -9.65 -17.82 9.28
CA GLU A 324 -8.21 -17.59 9.28
C GLU A 324 -7.42 -18.71 9.98
N GLY A 325 -8.10 -19.76 10.47
CA GLY A 325 -7.47 -20.83 11.23
C GLY A 325 -6.91 -20.36 12.57
N ARG A 326 -7.44 -19.28 13.15
CA ARG A 326 -7.01 -18.72 14.45
C ARG A 326 -7.93 -19.16 15.58
N LEU A 327 -7.83 -20.43 15.94
CA LEU A 327 -8.71 -21.05 16.93
C LEU A 327 -8.53 -20.45 18.33
N VAL A 328 -7.29 -20.14 18.74
CA VAL A 328 -7.01 -19.59 20.08
C VAL A 328 -7.57 -18.17 20.19
N ALA A 329 -7.38 -17.35 19.16
CA ALA A 329 -7.95 -16.00 19.10
C ALA A 329 -9.48 -16.03 19.05
N ALA A 330 -10.09 -16.97 18.31
CA ALA A 330 -11.54 -17.14 18.28
C ALA A 330 -12.10 -17.51 19.66
N GLN A 331 -11.42 -18.38 20.42
CA GLN A 331 -11.78 -18.72 21.80
C GLN A 331 -11.70 -17.52 22.75
N GLN A 332 -10.66 -16.69 22.63
CA GLN A 332 -10.51 -15.48 23.44
C GLN A 332 -11.61 -14.46 23.13
N MET A 333 -11.99 -14.33 21.85
CA MET A 333 -13.03 -13.42 21.40
C MET A 333 -14.41 -13.78 21.98
N LEU A 334 -14.72 -15.06 22.22
CA LEU A 334 -15.97 -15.48 22.86
C LEU A 334 -16.24 -14.77 24.20
N GLY A 335 -15.18 -14.46 24.96
CA GLY A 335 -15.30 -13.76 26.25
C GLY A 335 -15.76 -12.30 26.14
N THR A 336 -15.74 -11.73 24.94
CA THR A 336 -16.06 -10.31 24.66
C THR A 336 -17.42 -10.11 23.99
N ILE A 337 -18.12 -11.18 23.61
CA ILE A 337 -19.41 -11.09 22.94
C ILE A 337 -20.51 -10.82 23.97
N THR A 338 -21.09 -9.62 23.91
CA THR A 338 -22.24 -9.21 24.73
C THR A 338 -23.54 -9.43 23.95
N GLY A 339 -24.17 -10.60 24.11
CA GLY A 339 -25.46 -10.95 23.48
C GLY A 339 -25.69 -12.46 23.48
N SER A 340 -26.81 -12.97 23.99
CA SER A 340 -26.94 -14.41 24.27
C SER A 340 -27.05 -15.28 23.02
N GLU A 341 -27.70 -14.80 21.96
CA GLU A 341 -27.90 -15.56 20.72
C GLU A 341 -26.60 -15.64 19.89
N ASP A 342 -25.96 -14.49 19.67
CA ASP A 342 -24.67 -14.41 18.99
C ASP A 342 -23.55 -15.15 19.75
N ALA A 343 -23.54 -15.06 21.08
CA ALA A 343 -22.58 -15.81 21.90
C ALA A 343 -22.82 -17.33 21.79
N THR A 344 -24.08 -17.78 21.74
CA THR A 344 -24.40 -19.20 21.59
C THR A 344 -23.97 -19.72 20.21
N ALA A 345 -24.29 -18.99 19.14
CA ALA A 345 -23.90 -19.34 17.78
C ALA A 345 -22.37 -19.33 17.60
N ALA A 346 -21.68 -18.31 18.15
CA ALA A 346 -20.23 -18.22 18.09
C ALA A 346 -19.58 -19.37 18.84
N ARG A 347 -20.10 -19.73 20.01
CA ARG A 347 -19.59 -20.84 20.83
C ARG A 347 -19.74 -22.18 20.13
N ALA A 348 -20.88 -22.42 19.48
CA ALA A 348 -21.10 -23.65 18.70
C ALA A 348 -20.06 -23.82 17.57
N LEU A 349 -19.73 -22.73 16.85
CA LEU A 349 -18.72 -22.76 15.78
C LEU A 349 -17.30 -23.03 16.32
N VAL A 350 -16.93 -22.37 17.43
CA VAL A 350 -15.64 -22.60 18.07
C VAL A 350 -15.55 -24.04 18.58
N ASP A 351 -16.59 -24.54 19.26
CA ASP A 351 -16.61 -25.91 19.80
C ASP A 351 -16.49 -26.96 18.69
N GLN A 352 -17.12 -26.73 17.53
CA GLN A 352 -16.96 -27.59 16.35
C GLN A 352 -15.52 -27.62 15.84
N GLN A 353 -14.87 -26.46 15.70
CA GLN A 353 -13.49 -26.36 15.23
C GLN A 353 -12.50 -26.96 16.25
N VAL A 354 -12.75 -26.79 17.56
CA VAL A 354 -12.00 -27.45 18.64
C VAL A 354 -12.11 -28.97 18.52
N ALA A 355 -13.32 -29.50 18.35
CA ALA A 355 -13.54 -30.93 18.20
C ALA A 355 -12.79 -31.49 16.98
N GLN A 356 -12.83 -30.79 15.85
CA GLN A 356 -12.11 -31.20 14.64
C GLN A 356 -10.59 -31.16 14.84
N THR A 357 -10.05 -30.11 15.46
CA THR A 357 -8.62 -29.98 15.74
C THR A 357 -8.13 -31.09 16.68
N ARG A 358 -8.91 -31.39 17.74
CA ARG A 358 -8.62 -32.50 18.67
C ARG A 358 -8.67 -33.86 17.98
N LYS A 359 -9.64 -34.07 17.08
CA LYS A 359 -9.74 -35.30 16.30
C LYS A 359 -8.49 -35.50 15.44
N ASN A 360 -8.11 -34.50 14.65
CA ASN A 360 -6.91 -34.55 13.80
C ASN A 360 -5.63 -34.84 14.62
N ARG A 361 -5.47 -34.20 15.79
CA ARG A 361 -4.34 -34.49 16.69
C ARG A 361 -4.38 -35.93 17.21
N THR A 362 -5.55 -36.45 17.56
CA THR A 362 -5.72 -37.82 18.05
C THR A 362 -5.42 -38.85 16.95
N ASP A 363 -5.89 -38.60 15.73
CA ASP A 363 -5.66 -39.45 14.57
C ASP A 363 -4.17 -39.45 14.18
N ALA A 364 -3.49 -38.30 14.27
CA ALA A 364 -2.04 -38.21 14.09
C ALA A 364 -1.27 -39.05 15.11
N LEU A 365 -1.62 -38.98 16.39
CA LEU A 365 -1.00 -39.79 17.44
C LEU A 365 -1.22 -41.29 17.21
N ALA A 366 -2.41 -41.68 16.73
CA ALA A 366 -2.70 -43.07 16.37
C ALA A 366 -1.87 -43.54 15.17
N ALA A 367 -1.68 -42.68 14.15
CA ALA A 367 -0.82 -42.97 13.00
C ALA A 367 0.66 -43.14 13.41
N LEU A 368 1.17 -42.28 14.30
CA LEU A 368 2.53 -42.42 14.86
C LEU A 368 2.71 -43.76 15.59
N ARG A 369 1.74 -44.20 16.39
CA ARG A 369 1.80 -45.51 17.07
C ARG A 369 1.83 -46.69 16.09
N ARG A 370 1.28 -46.52 14.89
CA ARG A 370 1.30 -47.52 13.80
C ARG A 370 2.54 -47.41 12.90
N GLY A 371 3.41 -46.42 13.12
CA GLY A 371 4.59 -46.15 12.30
C GLY A 371 4.31 -45.46 10.97
N ASP A 372 3.11 -44.89 10.80
CA ASP A 372 2.71 -44.17 9.59
C ASP A 372 2.98 -42.66 9.74
N GLU A 373 4.24 -42.28 9.49
CA GLU A 373 4.72 -40.90 9.67
C GLU A 373 4.11 -39.91 8.66
N ASP A 374 3.80 -40.36 7.45
CA ASP A 374 3.22 -39.52 6.39
C ASP A 374 1.77 -39.16 6.72
N GLU A 375 0.97 -40.14 7.16
CA GLU A 375 -0.39 -39.92 7.64
C GLU A 375 -0.40 -39.04 8.91
N ALA A 376 0.50 -39.31 9.87
CA ALA A 376 0.62 -38.49 11.07
C ALA A 376 0.94 -37.02 10.75
N ARG A 377 1.86 -36.79 9.80
CA ARG A 377 2.22 -35.45 9.33
C ARG A 377 1.06 -34.78 8.61
N HIS A 378 0.31 -35.52 7.79
CA HIS A 378 -0.88 -35.01 7.10
C HIS A 378 -1.93 -34.54 8.12
N GLN A 379 -2.27 -35.37 9.10
CA GLN A 379 -3.24 -35.06 10.15
C GLN A 379 -2.80 -33.85 11.00
N LEU A 380 -1.52 -33.75 11.38
CA LEU A 380 -1.02 -32.57 12.10
C LEU A 380 -1.00 -31.30 11.26
N ARG A 381 -0.70 -31.37 9.96
CA ARG A 381 -0.82 -30.19 9.07
C ARG A 381 -2.26 -29.69 9.01
N GLN A 382 -3.23 -30.59 8.93
CA GLN A 382 -4.64 -30.21 8.99
C GLN A 382 -5.00 -29.58 10.34
N ALA A 383 -4.52 -30.13 11.46
CA ALA A 383 -4.73 -29.52 12.78
C ALA A 383 -4.13 -28.11 12.87
N VAL A 384 -2.90 -27.92 12.38
CA VAL A 384 -2.22 -26.60 12.32
C VAL A 384 -2.96 -25.63 11.39
N ALA A 385 -3.55 -26.09 10.29
CA ALA A 385 -4.34 -25.22 9.42
C ALA A 385 -5.63 -24.71 10.11
N LEU A 386 -6.23 -25.53 10.98
CA LEU A 386 -7.44 -25.15 11.74
C LEU A 386 -7.11 -24.29 12.98
N ALA A 387 -5.88 -24.38 13.50
CA ALA A 387 -5.39 -23.71 14.70
C ALA A 387 -3.93 -23.23 14.51
N SER A 388 -3.72 -22.35 13.54
CA SER A 388 -2.41 -21.81 13.15
C SER A 388 -1.77 -20.92 14.22
N ASP A 389 -2.57 -20.40 15.14
CA ASP A 389 -2.14 -19.64 16.31
C ASP A 389 -1.83 -20.51 17.55
N ASP A 390 -1.93 -21.84 17.43
CA ASP A 390 -1.50 -22.80 18.43
C ASP A 390 -0.03 -23.22 18.21
N ALA A 391 0.86 -22.63 19.01
CA ALA A 391 2.29 -22.90 18.93
C ALA A 391 2.67 -24.34 19.32
N GLU A 392 1.86 -25.04 20.13
CA GLU A 392 2.12 -26.43 20.52
C GLU A 392 1.91 -27.38 19.34
N LEU A 393 0.83 -27.18 18.57
CA LEU A 393 0.54 -27.97 17.37
C LEU A 393 1.64 -27.79 16.30
N ALA A 394 2.10 -26.56 16.10
CA ALA A 394 3.21 -26.27 15.18
C ALA A 394 4.52 -26.96 15.64
N ALA A 395 4.81 -26.95 16.95
CA ALA A 395 5.97 -27.64 17.50
C ALA A 395 5.87 -29.17 17.37
N GLU A 396 4.68 -29.75 17.55
CA GLU A 396 4.44 -31.19 17.35
C GLU A 396 4.70 -31.62 15.91
N LEU A 397 4.21 -30.85 14.92
CA LEU A 397 4.49 -31.10 13.51
C LEU A 397 5.99 -31.04 13.19
N GLY A 398 6.72 -30.12 13.81
CA GLY A 398 8.16 -29.97 13.65
C GLY A 398 9.00 -31.14 14.19
N ARG A 399 8.44 -31.95 15.10
CA ARG A 399 9.11 -33.14 15.67
C ARG A 399 9.01 -34.38 14.78
N ILE A 400 8.10 -34.41 13.80
CA ILE A 400 7.99 -35.55 12.87
C ILE A 400 9.08 -35.45 11.80
N PRO A 401 9.97 -36.46 11.67
CA PRO A 401 11.04 -36.45 10.69
C PRO A 401 10.52 -36.21 9.26
N LEU A 402 11.25 -35.42 8.49
CA LEU A 402 11.09 -35.42 7.04
C LEU A 402 11.79 -36.68 6.53
N ARG A 403 11.06 -37.63 5.93
CA ARG A 403 11.70 -38.72 5.19
C ARG A 403 12.64 -38.10 4.17
N ARG A 404 13.96 -38.27 4.39
CA ARG A 404 14.94 -38.07 3.33
C ARG A 404 14.61 -39.11 2.27
N ARG A 405 14.13 -38.67 1.11
CA ARG A 405 14.07 -39.54 -0.07
C ARG A 405 15.50 -40.00 -0.31
N CYS A 406 15.77 -41.29 -0.10
CA CYS A 406 17.00 -41.91 -0.55
C CYS A 406 17.03 -41.77 -2.08
N SER A 407 17.94 -40.92 -2.54
CA SER A 407 18.35 -40.80 -3.94
C SER A 407 19.02 -42.08 -4.42
#